data_AF-A0AAV0EZR6-F1
#
_entry.id   AF-A0AAV0EZR6-F1
#
_cell.length_a   1.000
_cell.length_b   1.000
_cell.length_c   1.000
_cell.angle_alpha   90.00
_cell.angle_beta   90.00
_cell.angle_gamma   90.00
#
_symmetry.space_group_name_H-M   'P 1'
#
loop_
_entity.id
_entity.type
_entity.pdbx_description
1 polymer ?
#
loop_
_entity_poly.entity_id
_entity_poly.type
_entity_poly.pdbx_seq_one_letter_code
_entity_poly.pdbx_strand_id
1 'polypeptide(L)'
;MSGSKGQFSDGETAGAVKKKGKGKPSRTSMILWHAHQNDAAAVRKLLEEDRTLVQARDYDHRTPLHVASLHGWTDVAHCLIDYGADVNAQDRWKNTPLADAEGSRKLRMIELLKCYGGLSYGQNGSHSEPRSVPPPLPNKCDWEVDPSELDFSNSVIIGKGSFGEILKAYWRGTPVAVKRILPNLSDDRLVIQDFRHEVNLLVKLRHPNVVQFLGAVTDQKPLMLITEYLRGGDLHQHLKEKGALSPSTAVNFAMDIARGMTYLHNEPNVIIHRDLKPRNVLLVNSSAEHLKVGDFGLSKLIRVQNSHDVYKMTGETGSYRYMAPEVFKHKKYDKKVDVFSFAMILYEMLEGDAPMSNCEAYEAAKYVADGHRPTFRAKGFIPELKELVDQCWAGDMNQRPSFLEIMKRLEKIMEILPPDNHWNIFTS
;
A
#
# COMPACT_ATOMS: atom_id res chain seq x y z
N MET A 1 -44.80 39.96 54.49
CA MET A 1 -44.23 38.95 55.41
C MET A 1 -43.67 37.81 54.56
N SER A 2 -42.45 37.36 54.91
CA SER A 2 -41.51 36.41 54.22
C SER A 2 -41.18 36.77 52.76
N GLY A 3 -40.00 37.28 52.34
CA GLY A 3 -38.61 37.08 52.81
C GLY A 3 -38.03 35.82 52.15
N SER A 4 -36.98 35.79 51.32
CA SER A 4 -35.94 36.76 50.98
C SER A 4 -35.33 36.52 49.58
N LYS A 5 -34.68 37.59 49.09
CA LYS A 5 -34.02 37.86 47.81
C LYS A 5 -32.87 36.92 47.42
N GLY A 6 -32.66 36.80 46.10
CA GLY A 6 -31.36 36.56 45.46
C GLY A 6 -31.40 37.05 44.01
N GLN A 7 -30.79 38.21 43.73
CA GLN A 7 -30.78 38.89 42.43
C GLN A 7 -29.96 38.11 41.40
N PHE A 8 -30.53 37.92 40.21
CA PHE A 8 -29.82 37.66 38.97
C PHE A 8 -29.50 39.00 38.30
N SER A 9 -28.27 39.17 37.83
CA SER A 9 -27.91 40.18 36.84
C SER A 9 -27.03 39.55 35.78
N ASP A 10 -27.58 39.53 34.57
CA ASP A 10 -26.94 39.17 33.31
C ASP A 10 -25.74 40.06 32.97
N GLY A 11 -24.88 39.57 32.06
CA GLY A 11 -24.28 40.46 31.07
C GLY A 11 -22.80 40.26 30.78
N GLU A 12 -22.54 39.53 29.69
CA GLU A 12 -21.49 39.80 28.69
C GLU A 12 -20.05 39.35 28.96
N THR A 13 -19.76 38.18 28.40
CA THR A 13 -18.45 37.60 28.14
C THR A 13 -17.73 38.32 26.99
N ALA A 14 -16.72 39.13 27.32
CA ALA A 14 -15.69 39.56 26.38
C ALA A 14 -14.48 38.60 26.43
N GLY A 15 -14.06 38.12 25.27
CA GLY A 15 -13.06 37.07 25.12
C GLY A 15 -11.65 37.44 25.58
N ALA A 16 -10.99 36.50 26.25
CA ALA A 16 -9.55 36.50 26.45
C ALA A 16 -8.94 35.25 25.82
N VAL A 17 -8.22 35.45 24.72
CA VAL A 17 -7.40 34.44 24.04
C VAL A 17 -6.33 33.93 25.01
N LYS A 18 -6.51 32.73 25.58
CA LYS A 18 -5.47 32.05 26.35
C LYS A 18 -4.37 31.57 25.41
N LYS A 19 -3.22 32.25 25.45
CA LYS A 19 -1.95 31.74 24.92
C LYS A 19 -1.68 30.35 25.52
N LYS A 20 -1.58 29.32 24.67
CA LYS A 20 -1.13 27.97 25.05
C LYS A 20 0.29 28.08 25.62
N GLY A 21 0.42 27.97 26.94
CA GLY A 21 1.71 27.74 27.59
C GLY A 21 2.24 26.37 27.16
N LYS A 22 3.51 26.30 26.74
CA LYS A 22 4.22 25.04 26.60
C LYS A 22 4.12 24.31 27.94
N GLY A 23 3.34 23.23 28.00
CA GLY A 23 3.15 22.45 29.21
C GLY A 23 4.51 21.97 29.71
N LYS A 24 4.80 22.18 31.00
CA LYS A 24 6.00 21.61 31.63
C LYS A 24 5.96 20.08 31.44
N PRO A 25 7.07 19.44 31.04
CA PRO A 25 7.11 17.98 30.93
C PRO A 25 6.71 17.34 32.27
N SER A 26 5.97 16.24 32.20
CA SER A 26 5.55 15.50 33.40
C SER A 26 6.76 15.08 34.24
N ARG A 27 6.64 15.05 35.58
CA ARG A 27 7.72 14.60 36.47
C ARG A 27 8.18 13.16 36.15
N THR A 28 7.25 12.30 35.74
CA THR A 28 7.55 10.97 35.18
C THR A 28 8.46 11.04 33.96
N SER A 29 8.13 11.91 33.00
CA SER A 29 8.95 12.10 31.81
C SER A 29 10.33 12.68 32.14
N MET A 30 10.41 13.57 33.13
CA MET A 30 11.68 14.16 33.57
C MET A 30 12.62 13.12 34.17
N ILE A 31 12.16 12.28 35.10
CA ILE A 31 13.03 11.27 35.72
C ILE A 31 13.51 10.21 34.72
N LEU A 32 12.62 9.76 33.82
CA LEU A 32 12.99 8.83 32.74
C LEU A 32 13.99 9.44 31.78
N TRP A 33 13.85 10.73 31.46
CA TRP A 33 14.78 11.45 30.60
C TRP A 33 16.16 11.60 31.24
N HIS A 34 16.24 12.03 32.51
CA HIS A 34 17.53 12.11 33.20
C HIS A 34 18.18 10.74 33.39
N ALA A 35 17.38 9.69 33.63
CA ALA A 35 17.87 8.32 33.67
C ALA A 35 18.46 7.88 32.32
N HIS A 36 17.87 8.29 31.19
CA HIS A 36 18.41 8.06 29.86
C HIS A 36 19.72 8.83 29.59
N GLN A 37 19.83 10.07 30.08
CA GLN A 37 21.00 10.95 29.86
C GLN A 37 22.22 10.64 30.76
N ASN A 38 22.16 9.61 31.60
CA ASN A 38 23.18 9.30 32.61
C ASN A 38 23.40 10.43 33.64
N ASP A 39 22.33 11.17 33.99
CA ASP A 39 22.40 12.28 34.94
C ASP A 39 21.93 11.84 36.34
N ALA A 40 22.81 11.12 37.04
CA ALA A 40 22.52 10.61 38.38
C ALA A 40 22.24 11.72 39.40
N ALA A 41 22.83 12.92 39.22
CA ALA A 41 22.61 14.05 40.12
C ALA A 41 21.18 14.60 40.00
N ALA A 42 20.68 14.77 38.77
CA ALA A 42 19.31 15.20 38.56
C ALA A 42 18.28 14.13 38.95
N VAL A 43 18.57 12.84 38.69
CA VAL A 43 17.72 11.73 39.16
C VAL A 43 17.63 11.76 40.69
N ARG A 44 18.76 11.88 41.39
CA ARG A 44 18.81 11.98 42.85
C ARG A 44 17.98 13.15 43.37
N LYS A 45 18.17 14.34 42.80
CA LYS A 45 17.41 15.54 43.17
C LYS A 45 15.91 15.35 42.99
N LEU A 46 15.47 14.76 41.87
CA LEU A 46 14.06 14.48 41.62
C LEU A 46 13.48 13.50 42.63
N LEU A 47 14.24 12.50 43.06
CA LEU A 47 13.85 11.50 44.05
C LEU A 47 13.86 12.04 45.48
N GLU A 48 14.72 13.03 45.79
CA GLU A 48 14.69 13.77 47.05
C GLU A 48 13.44 14.64 47.16
N GLU A 49 13.03 15.28 46.06
CA GLU A 49 11.79 16.07 46.00
C GLU A 49 10.54 15.18 46.03
N ASP A 50 10.57 14.05 45.33
CA ASP A 50 9.44 13.12 45.19
C ASP A 50 9.93 11.67 45.03
N ARG A 51 9.94 10.95 46.15
CA ARG A 51 10.37 9.54 46.20
C ARG A 51 9.50 8.61 45.35
N THR A 52 8.25 8.97 45.07
CA THR A 52 7.35 8.09 44.30
C THR A 52 7.79 7.93 42.85
N LEU A 53 8.61 8.85 42.35
CA LEU A 53 9.15 8.83 40.98
C LEU A 53 10.06 7.63 40.71
N VAL A 54 10.60 6.96 41.74
CA VAL A 54 11.38 5.74 41.56
C VAL A 54 10.58 4.61 40.90
N GLN A 55 9.25 4.62 41.09
CA GLN A 55 8.29 3.68 40.50
C GLN A 55 7.56 4.26 39.28
N ALA A 56 8.02 5.41 38.74
CA ALA A 56 7.41 6.02 37.58
C ALA A 56 7.45 5.07 36.37
N ARG A 57 6.43 5.12 35.52
CA ARG A 57 6.32 4.25 34.35
C ARG A 57 6.01 5.06 33.10
N ASP A 58 6.66 4.72 31.98
CA ASP A 58 6.32 5.26 30.67
C ASP A 58 5.11 4.53 30.04
N TYR A 59 4.80 4.87 28.78
CA TYR A 59 3.73 4.22 28.03
C TYR A 59 3.90 2.70 27.92
N ASP A 60 5.14 2.22 27.89
CA ASP A 60 5.49 0.79 27.79
C ASP A 60 5.67 0.13 29.17
N HIS A 61 5.21 0.78 30.23
CA HIS A 61 5.35 0.35 31.62
C HIS A 61 6.82 0.22 32.10
N ARG A 62 7.78 0.81 31.41
CA ARG A 62 9.19 0.79 31.81
C ARG A 62 9.45 1.76 32.94
N THR A 63 10.23 1.32 33.92
CA THR A 63 10.70 2.15 35.04
C THR A 63 12.00 2.88 34.69
N PRO A 64 12.42 3.91 35.45
CA PRO A 64 13.74 4.52 35.28
C PRO A 64 14.88 3.50 35.34
N LEU A 65 14.71 2.40 36.11
CA LEU A 65 15.70 1.35 36.20
C LEU A 65 15.81 0.53 34.91
N HIS A 66 14.72 0.27 34.19
CA HIS A 66 14.78 -0.34 32.85
C HIS A 66 15.60 0.53 31.89
N VAL A 67 15.31 1.84 31.88
CA VAL A 67 16.01 2.80 31.01
C VAL A 67 17.52 2.85 31.34
N ALA A 68 17.88 2.96 32.61
CA ALA A 68 19.28 2.93 33.03
C ALA A 68 19.98 1.60 32.66
N SER A 69 19.25 0.48 32.80
CA SER A 69 19.79 -0.87 32.56
C SER A 69 20.07 -1.14 31.09
N LEU A 70 19.17 -0.71 30.20
CA LEU A 70 19.33 -0.80 28.75
C LEU A 70 20.60 -0.09 28.27
N HIS A 71 20.89 1.09 28.82
CA HIS A 71 22.08 1.87 28.42
C HIS A 71 23.36 1.47 29.17
N GLY A 72 23.23 0.86 30.35
CA GLY A 72 24.36 0.47 31.19
C GLY A 72 24.83 1.58 32.14
N TRP A 73 23.94 2.49 32.53
CA TRP A 73 24.22 3.61 33.44
C TRP A 73 24.23 3.16 34.89
N THR A 74 25.35 2.57 35.32
CA THR A 74 25.51 1.97 36.66
C THR A 74 25.28 2.96 37.79
N ASP A 75 25.71 4.21 37.64
CA ASP A 75 25.59 5.22 38.71
C ASP A 75 24.13 5.67 38.91
N VAL A 76 23.38 5.78 37.80
CA VAL A 76 21.94 6.02 37.83
C VAL A 76 21.21 4.81 38.42
N ALA A 77 21.58 3.58 38.01
CA ALA A 77 20.97 2.37 38.54
C ALA A 77 21.21 2.21 40.05
N HIS A 78 22.43 2.44 40.53
CA HIS A 78 22.74 2.49 41.96
C HIS A 78 21.85 3.52 42.68
N CYS A 79 21.77 4.74 42.17
CA CYS A 79 20.92 5.78 42.74
C CYS A 79 19.44 5.36 42.79
N LEU A 80 18.92 4.70 41.76
CA LEU A 80 17.54 4.25 41.73
C LEU A 80 17.29 3.12 42.72
N ILE A 81 18.21 2.16 42.81
CA ILE A 81 18.14 1.03 43.76
C ILE A 81 18.22 1.52 45.20
N ASP A 82 19.10 2.47 45.51
CA ASP A 82 19.23 3.09 46.83
C ASP A 82 17.92 3.76 47.29
N TYR A 83 17.11 4.24 46.34
CA TYR A 83 15.79 4.84 46.61
C TYR A 83 14.63 3.84 46.48
N GLY A 84 14.92 2.54 46.40
CA GLY A 84 13.91 1.47 46.45
C GLY A 84 13.28 1.14 45.10
N ALA A 85 14.01 1.29 43.99
CA ALA A 85 13.58 0.77 42.70
C ALA A 85 13.41 -0.77 42.77
N ASP A 86 12.30 -1.26 42.22
CA ASP A 86 12.09 -2.70 42.09
C ASP A 86 12.96 -3.25 40.95
N VAL A 87 14.01 -4.00 41.32
CA VAL A 87 14.96 -4.64 40.41
C VAL A 87 14.33 -5.72 39.53
N ASN A 88 13.12 -6.18 39.88
CA ASN A 88 12.36 -7.19 39.17
C ASN A 88 11.05 -6.64 38.57
N ALA A 89 10.92 -5.31 38.49
CA ALA A 89 9.79 -4.68 37.84
C ALA A 89 9.65 -5.20 36.40
N GLN A 90 8.41 -5.43 35.96
CA GLN A 90 8.10 -5.90 34.61
C GLN A 90 7.51 -4.78 33.77
N ASP A 91 8.03 -4.64 32.54
CA ASP A 91 7.48 -3.79 31.50
C ASP A 91 6.29 -4.44 30.78
N ARG A 92 5.77 -3.78 29.72
CA ARG A 92 4.67 -4.27 28.89
C ARG A 92 4.94 -5.66 28.28
N TRP A 93 6.21 -6.00 28.04
CA TRP A 93 6.64 -7.26 27.44
C TRP A 93 7.10 -8.30 28.48
N LYS A 94 6.91 -8.01 29.77
CA LYS A 94 7.38 -8.81 30.90
C LYS A 94 8.90 -8.91 31.01
N ASN A 95 9.64 -8.00 30.39
CA ASN A 95 11.08 -7.90 30.59
C ASN A 95 11.37 -7.25 31.94
N THR A 96 12.44 -7.70 32.59
CA THR A 96 13.03 -7.04 33.76
C THR A 96 14.18 -6.13 33.36
N PRO A 97 14.62 -5.21 34.24
CA PRO A 97 15.83 -4.44 34.02
C PRO A 97 17.06 -5.31 33.72
N LEU A 98 17.16 -6.50 34.35
CA LEU A 98 18.23 -7.46 34.07
C LEU A 98 18.14 -8.04 32.66
N ALA A 99 16.92 -8.38 32.18
CA ALA A 99 16.72 -8.85 30.82
C ALA A 99 17.13 -7.78 29.78
N ASP A 100 16.80 -6.51 30.01
CA ASP A 100 17.21 -5.39 29.15
C ASP A 100 18.74 -5.23 29.09
N ALA A 101 19.41 -5.37 30.24
CA ALA A 101 20.87 -5.31 30.32
C ALA A 101 21.55 -6.50 29.62
N GLU A 102 20.98 -7.71 29.74
CA GLU A 102 21.44 -8.92 29.05
C GLU A 102 21.27 -8.79 27.52
N GLY A 103 20.08 -8.36 27.07
CA GLY A 103 19.79 -8.12 25.65
C GLY A 103 20.71 -7.06 25.02
N SER A 104 21.07 -6.03 25.79
CA SER A 104 21.99 -4.96 25.35
C SER A 104 23.46 -5.25 25.64
N ARG A 105 23.80 -6.44 26.17
CA ARG A 105 25.15 -6.91 26.50
C ARG A 105 25.94 -5.97 27.43
N LYS A 106 25.27 -5.38 28.42
CA LYS A 106 25.86 -4.42 29.39
C LYS A 106 26.47 -5.15 30.60
N LEU A 107 27.65 -5.73 30.44
CA LEU A 107 28.29 -6.61 31.44
C LEU A 107 28.31 -6.05 32.88
N ARG A 108 28.77 -4.79 33.07
CA ARG A 108 28.80 -4.17 34.40
C ARG A 108 27.42 -3.98 35.02
N MET A 109 26.41 -3.73 34.19
CA MET A 109 25.02 -3.58 34.64
C MET A 109 24.40 -4.93 35.00
N ILE A 110 24.72 -5.98 34.23
CA ILE A 110 24.30 -7.35 34.51
C ILE A 110 24.84 -7.80 35.86
N GLU A 111 26.13 -7.59 36.11
CA GLU A 111 26.77 -7.89 37.40
C GLU A 111 26.10 -7.11 38.53
N LEU A 112 25.90 -5.80 38.34
CA LEU A 112 25.23 -4.94 39.30
C LEU A 112 23.84 -5.46 39.67
N LEU A 113 22.96 -5.65 38.69
CA LEU A 113 21.58 -6.07 38.93
C LEU A 113 21.52 -7.47 39.57
N LYS A 114 22.43 -8.39 39.20
CA LYS A 114 22.55 -9.70 39.86
C LYS A 114 22.94 -9.57 41.33
N CYS A 115 23.87 -8.68 41.68
CA CYS A 115 24.24 -8.43 43.08
C CYS A 115 23.07 -7.94 43.93
N TYR A 116 22.10 -7.25 43.33
CA TYR A 116 20.89 -6.77 44.01
C TYR A 116 19.68 -7.70 43.87
N GLY A 117 19.87 -8.95 43.42
CA GLY A 117 18.80 -9.96 43.35
C GLY A 117 17.89 -9.83 42.11
N GLY A 118 18.38 -9.18 41.05
CA GLY A 118 17.71 -9.12 39.76
C GLY A 118 17.58 -10.51 39.13
N LEU A 119 16.39 -10.80 38.61
CA LEU A 119 16.02 -12.06 37.99
C LEU A 119 15.83 -11.83 36.49
N SER A 120 16.34 -12.76 35.69
CA SER A 120 16.13 -12.74 34.24
C SER A 120 14.74 -13.31 33.95
N TYR A 121 13.79 -12.43 33.64
CA TYR A 121 12.45 -12.79 33.20
C TYR A 121 12.16 -12.12 31.85
N GLY A 122 11.63 -12.91 30.92
CA GLY A 122 11.37 -12.47 29.54
C GLY A 122 11.21 -13.65 28.59
N GLN A 123 10.37 -14.64 28.93
CA GLN A 123 10.20 -15.82 28.07
C GLN A 123 9.39 -15.53 26.78
N ASN A 124 8.70 -14.39 26.68
CA ASN A 124 7.76 -14.14 25.58
C ASN A 124 7.88 -12.76 24.91
N GLY A 125 8.96 -12.00 25.13
CA GLY A 125 9.06 -10.60 24.69
C GLY A 125 10.38 -10.27 23.99
N SER A 126 10.30 -9.89 22.71
CA SER A 126 11.36 -9.24 21.90
C SER A 126 12.65 -10.00 21.57
N HIS A 127 12.99 -11.10 22.25
CA HIS A 127 14.14 -11.95 21.95
C HIS A 127 13.79 -13.27 21.28
N SER A 128 12.76 -13.30 20.41
CA SER A 128 13.01 -14.04 19.18
C SER A 128 14.18 -13.30 18.57
N GLU A 129 15.38 -13.89 18.54
CA GLU A 129 16.39 -13.38 17.61
C GLU A 129 15.63 -13.17 16.30
N PRO A 130 15.47 -11.93 15.79
CA PRO A 130 15.04 -11.79 14.42
C PRO A 130 16.04 -12.66 13.69
N ARG A 131 15.58 -13.74 13.04
CA ARG A 131 16.46 -14.56 12.19
C ARG A 131 17.25 -13.52 11.42
N SER A 132 18.55 -13.44 11.74
CA SER A 132 19.38 -12.37 11.23
C SER A 132 19.29 -12.55 9.73
N VAL A 133 18.59 -11.65 9.06
CA VAL A 133 18.48 -11.73 7.61
C VAL A 133 19.91 -11.47 7.17
N PRO A 134 20.61 -12.50 6.66
CA PRO A 134 21.99 -12.28 6.23
C PRO A 134 21.96 -11.15 5.19
N PRO A 135 22.96 -10.26 5.18
CA PRO A 135 23.05 -9.26 4.15
C PRO A 135 22.94 -9.95 2.78
N PRO A 136 22.27 -9.32 1.79
CA PRO A 136 22.10 -9.91 0.48
C PRO A 136 23.46 -10.39 -0.04
N LEU A 137 23.51 -11.64 -0.47
CA LEU A 137 24.75 -12.27 -0.93
C LEU A 137 25.28 -11.45 -2.11
N PRO A 138 26.61 -11.18 -2.19
CA PRO A 138 27.20 -10.27 -3.20
C PRO A 138 26.88 -10.59 -4.67
N ASN A 139 26.42 -11.82 -4.96
CA ASN A 139 26.10 -12.31 -6.30
C ASN A 139 24.62 -12.69 -6.49
N LYS A 140 23.74 -12.39 -5.52
CA LYS A 140 22.31 -12.66 -5.62
C LYS A 140 21.56 -11.34 -5.73
N CYS A 141 20.62 -11.28 -6.66
CA CYS A 141 19.79 -10.08 -6.80
C CYS A 141 18.99 -9.85 -5.52
N ASP A 142 18.95 -8.60 -5.02
CA ASP A 142 18.24 -8.24 -3.78
C ASP A 142 16.73 -8.57 -3.81
N TRP A 143 16.17 -8.77 -5.01
CA TRP A 143 14.77 -9.13 -5.25
C TRP A 143 14.50 -10.64 -5.30
N GLU A 144 15.53 -11.49 -5.34
CA GLU A 144 15.35 -12.95 -5.42
C GLU A 144 14.99 -13.51 -4.03
N VAL A 145 13.76 -14.00 -3.91
CA VAL A 145 13.17 -14.51 -2.66
C VAL A 145 13.47 -15.99 -2.52
N ASP A 146 13.86 -16.43 -1.32
CA ASP A 146 13.89 -17.86 -1.01
C ASP A 146 12.45 -18.38 -0.81
N PRO A 147 12.01 -19.43 -1.52
CA PRO A 147 10.66 -19.98 -1.39
C PRO A 147 10.26 -20.33 0.05
N SER A 148 11.22 -20.70 0.89
CA SER A 148 10.98 -21.05 2.31
C SER A 148 10.60 -19.85 3.18
N GLU A 149 10.81 -18.62 2.69
CA GLU A 149 10.35 -17.39 3.35
C GLU A 149 8.87 -17.08 3.10
N LEU A 150 8.25 -17.76 2.12
CA LEU A 150 6.84 -17.60 1.78
C LEU A 150 5.99 -18.59 2.57
N ASP A 151 5.07 -18.07 3.37
CA ASP A 151 4.08 -18.85 4.11
C ASP A 151 2.77 -18.96 3.33
N PHE A 152 2.45 -20.19 2.92
CA PHE A 152 1.24 -20.56 2.19
C PHE A 152 0.19 -21.27 3.06
N SER A 153 0.41 -21.41 4.37
CA SER A 153 -0.48 -22.16 5.29
C SER A 153 -1.94 -21.68 5.26
N ASN A 154 -2.16 -20.38 5.11
CA ASN A 154 -3.47 -19.74 4.98
C ASN A 154 -3.69 -19.16 3.57
N SER A 155 -3.07 -19.75 2.55
CA SER A 155 -3.16 -19.26 1.18
C SER A 155 -4.54 -19.49 0.56
N VAL A 156 -4.97 -18.53 -0.27
CA VAL A 156 -6.20 -18.60 -1.04
C VAL A 156 -5.89 -18.24 -2.48
N ILE A 157 -6.43 -19.00 -3.43
CA ILE A 157 -6.35 -18.66 -4.85
C ILE A 157 -7.28 -17.47 -5.09
N ILE A 158 -6.70 -16.33 -5.47
CA ILE A 158 -7.43 -15.08 -5.76
C ILE A 158 -7.61 -14.85 -7.27
N GLY A 159 -6.89 -15.58 -8.11
CA GLY A 159 -7.05 -15.52 -9.56
C GLY A 159 -6.46 -16.76 -10.25
N LYS A 160 -6.99 -17.11 -11.42
CA LYS A 160 -6.44 -18.15 -12.30
C LYS A 160 -6.35 -17.58 -13.71
N GLY A 161 -5.15 -17.63 -14.28
CA GLY A 161 -4.90 -17.28 -15.66
C GLY A 161 -4.47 -18.50 -16.47
N SER A 162 -4.14 -18.26 -17.73
CA SER A 162 -3.61 -19.26 -18.67
C SER A 162 -2.23 -19.79 -18.31
N PHE A 163 -1.37 -18.94 -17.72
CA PHE A 163 0.03 -19.25 -17.44
C PHE A 163 0.29 -19.66 -15.99
N GLY A 164 -0.69 -19.47 -15.11
CA GLY A 164 -0.46 -19.49 -13.67
C GLY A 164 -1.70 -19.22 -12.86
N GLU A 165 -1.52 -19.29 -11.55
CA GLU A 165 -2.52 -18.90 -10.58
C GLU A 165 -1.94 -17.81 -9.69
N ILE A 166 -2.82 -16.94 -9.20
CA ILE A 166 -2.47 -15.88 -8.26
C ILE A 166 -2.98 -16.32 -6.90
N LEU A 167 -2.06 -16.44 -5.94
CA LEU A 167 -2.35 -16.81 -4.56
C LEU A 167 -2.10 -15.62 -3.64
N LYS A 168 -2.95 -15.47 -2.63
CA LYS A 168 -2.59 -14.69 -1.44
C LYS A 168 -1.68 -15.54 -0.56
N ALA A 169 -0.54 -14.97 -0.15
CA ALA A 169 0.40 -15.61 0.78
C ALA A 169 0.97 -14.57 1.77
N TYR A 170 1.86 -15.00 2.66
CA TYR A 170 2.58 -14.09 3.56
C TYR A 170 4.09 -14.20 3.34
N TRP A 171 4.76 -13.06 3.24
CA TRP A 171 6.21 -12.98 3.19
C TRP A 171 6.69 -12.18 4.40
N ARG A 172 7.43 -12.85 5.31
CA ARG A 172 7.91 -12.25 6.58
C ARG A 172 6.80 -11.51 7.36
N GLY A 173 5.61 -12.13 7.42
CA GLY A 173 4.42 -11.58 8.10
C GLY A 173 3.62 -10.55 7.29
N THR A 174 4.08 -10.13 6.11
CA THR A 174 3.37 -9.18 5.24
C THR A 174 2.54 -9.92 4.21
N PRO A 175 1.23 -9.61 4.04
CA PRO A 175 0.42 -10.22 3.00
C PRO A 175 0.90 -9.79 1.61
N VAL A 176 1.06 -10.76 0.71
CA VAL A 176 1.55 -10.58 -0.66
C VAL A 176 0.68 -11.34 -1.67
N ALA A 177 0.68 -10.87 -2.91
CA ALA A 177 0.10 -11.59 -4.04
C ALA A 177 1.24 -12.33 -4.77
N VAL A 178 1.07 -13.63 -4.95
CA VAL A 178 2.06 -14.52 -5.57
C VAL A 178 1.47 -15.09 -6.85
N LYS A 179 1.99 -14.66 -8.00
CA LYS A 179 1.67 -15.27 -9.30
C LYS A 179 2.60 -16.45 -9.51
N ARG A 180 2.07 -17.66 -9.36
CA ARG A 180 2.78 -18.93 -9.50
C ARG A 180 2.58 -19.48 -10.91
N ILE A 181 3.68 -19.69 -11.64
CA ILE A 181 3.64 -20.35 -12.95
C ILE A 181 3.32 -21.83 -12.74
N LEU A 182 2.41 -22.37 -13.56
CA LEU A 182 2.01 -23.77 -13.43
C LEU A 182 3.19 -24.73 -13.67
N PRO A 183 3.32 -25.83 -12.90
CA PRO A 183 4.46 -26.74 -13.03
C PRO A 183 4.68 -27.29 -14.44
N ASN A 184 3.59 -27.59 -15.16
CA ASN A 184 3.62 -28.09 -16.55
C ASN A 184 4.14 -27.07 -17.57
N LEU A 185 4.12 -25.78 -17.24
CA LEU A 185 4.66 -24.69 -18.07
C LEU A 185 6.05 -24.25 -17.60
N SER A 186 6.43 -24.59 -16.37
CA SER A 186 7.68 -24.17 -15.73
C SER A 186 8.94 -24.84 -16.30
N ASP A 187 8.79 -25.81 -17.21
CA ASP A 187 9.86 -26.45 -17.97
C ASP A 187 10.07 -25.83 -19.37
N ASP A 188 9.11 -25.03 -19.85
CA ASP A 188 9.21 -24.41 -21.16
C ASP A 188 10.20 -23.25 -21.13
N ARG A 189 11.27 -23.36 -21.92
CA ARG A 189 12.33 -22.35 -22.01
C ARG A 189 11.80 -20.96 -22.37
N LEU A 190 10.79 -20.88 -23.24
CA LEU A 190 10.20 -19.61 -23.65
C LEU A 190 9.43 -18.96 -22.48
N VAL A 191 8.67 -19.75 -21.73
CA VAL A 191 7.94 -19.27 -20.53
C VAL A 191 8.91 -18.78 -19.47
N ILE A 192 10.01 -19.50 -19.22
CA ILE A 192 11.05 -19.08 -18.26
C ILE A 192 11.72 -17.77 -18.72
N GLN A 193 12.00 -17.64 -20.02
CA GLN A 193 12.61 -16.42 -20.58
C GLN A 193 11.66 -15.23 -20.47
N ASP A 194 10.38 -15.39 -20.81
CA ASP A 194 9.36 -14.36 -20.68
C ASP A 194 9.18 -13.94 -19.22
N PHE A 195 9.14 -14.91 -18.30
CA PHE A 195 9.06 -14.64 -16.86
C PHE A 195 10.28 -13.85 -16.34
N ARG A 196 11.50 -14.23 -16.73
CA ARG A 196 12.70 -13.47 -16.34
C ARG A 196 12.69 -12.07 -16.94
N HIS A 197 12.15 -11.91 -18.14
CA HIS A 197 12.00 -10.59 -18.75
C HIS A 197 10.99 -9.72 -17.97
N GLU A 198 9.84 -10.29 -17.59
CA GLU A 198 8.82 -9.68 -16.74
C GLU A 198 9.43 -9.18 -15.42
N VAL A 199 10.19 -10.02 -14.73
CA VAL A 199 10.90 -9.65 -13.49
C VAL A 199 11.86 -8.48 -13.73
N ASN A 200 12.71 -8.56 -14.76
CA ASN A 200 13.69 -7.50 -15.06
C ASN A 200 13.05 -6.14 -15.39
N LEU A 201 11.85 -6.14 -15.95
CA LEU A 201 11.05 -4.95 -16.19
C LEU A 201 10.47 -4.44 -14.86
N LEU A 202 9.82 -5.31 -14.10
CA LEU A 202 9.13 -4.97 -12.84
C LEU A 202 10.07 -4.43 -11.76
N VAL A 203 11.31 -4.92 -11.68
CA VAL A 203 12.33 -4.45 -10.74
C VAL A 203 12.57 -2.94 -10.84
N LYS A 204 12.41 -2.35 -12.04
CA LYS A 204 12.70 -0.94 -12.30
C LYS A 204 11.52 -0.02 -12.01
N LEU A 205 10.33 -0.58 -11.82
CA LEU A 205 9.10 0.20 -11.75
C LEU A 205 8.69 0.51 -10.33
N ARG A 206 8.49 1.80 -10.06
CA ARG A 206 8.06 2.32 -8.76
C ARG A 206 7.18 3.54 -8.97
N HIS A 207 5.88 3.38 -8.74
CA HIS A 207 4.92 4.47 -8.86
C HIS A 207 3.69 4.21 -7.97
N PRO A 208 3.10 5.22 -7.31
CA PRO A 208 1.96 5.03 -6.41
C PRO A 208 0.73 4.37 -7.05
N ASN A 209 0.49 4.61 -8.34
CA ASN A 209 -0.63 4.02 -9.10
C ASN A 209 -0.22 2.81 -9.96
N VAL A 210 0.92 2.18 -9.67
CA VAL A 210 1.35 0.93 -10.30
C VAL A 210 1.60 -0.09 -9.19
N VAL A 211 1.14 -1.33 -9.39
CA VAL A 211 1.33 -2.40 -8.40
C VAL A 211 2.83 -2.62 -8.15
N GLN A 212 3.22 -2.55 -6.89
CA GLN A 212 4.61 -2.65 -6.47
C GLN A 212 5.09 -4.10 -6.53
N PHE A 213 6.15 -4.31 -7.33
CA PHE A 213 6.95 -5.52 -7.29
C PHE A 213 7.75 -5.59 -5.98
N LEU A 214 7.75 -6.76 -5.35
CA LEU A 214 8.44 -7.00 -4.09
C LEU A 214 9.60 -8.01 -4.25
N GLY A 215 9.43 -8.99 -5.13
CA GLY A 215 10.45 -10.00 -5.37
C GLY A 215 10.01 -11.08 -6.34
N ALA A 216 10.90 -12.01 -6.64
CA ALA A 216 10.60 -13.17 -7.47
C ALA A 216 11.37 -14.42 -7.00
N VAL A 217 10.85 -15.59 -7.32
CA VAL A 217 11.57 -16.86 -7.28
C VAL A 217 11.86 -17.25 -8.72
N THR A 218 13.13 -17.16 -9.12
CA THR A 218 13.61 -17.46 -10.47
C THR A 218 14.61 -18.62 -10.53
N ASP A 219 15.28 -18.92 -9.40
CA ASP A 219 16.28 -19.99 -9.31
C ASP A 219 15.69 -21.35 -8.93
N GLN A 220 14.53 -21.35 -8.26
CA GLN A 220 13.86 -22.56 -7.79
C GLN A 220 12.46 -22.68 -8.41
N LYS A 221 11.94 -23.90 -8.46
CA LYS A 221 10.57 -24.17 -8.88
C LYS A 221 9.64 -24.31 -7.67
N PRO A 222 8.36 -23.91 -7.81
CA PRO A 222 7.77 -23.26 -8.98
C PRO A 222 8.23 -21.80 -9.12
N LEU A 223 8.28 -21.28 -10.36
CA LEU A 223 8.57 -19.86 -10.59
C LEU A 223 7.44 -19.00 -10.02
N MET A 224 7.79 -17.96 -9.27
CA MET A 224 6.83 -17.13 -8.54
C MET A 224 7.18 -15.65 -8.64
N LEU A 225 6.22 -14.83 -9.02
CA LEU A 225 6.33 -13.37 -8.99
C LEU A 225 5.58 -12.85 -7.76
N ILE A 226 6.22 -12.03 -6.94
CA ILE A 226 5.68 -11.51 -5.69
C ILE A 226 5.44 -10.01 -5.83
N THR A 227 4.20 -9.58 -5.62
CA THR A 227 3.79 -8.18 -5.58
C THR A 227 3.06 -7.86 -4.28
N GLU A 228 2.85 -6.57 -4.03
CA GLU A 228 1.96 -6.15 -2.94
C GLU A 228 0.56 -6.75 -3.11
N TYR A 229 -0.05 -7.15 -1.99
CA TYR A 229 -1.45 -7.58 -1.97
C TYR A 229 -2.38 -6.39 -1.70
N LEU A 230 -3.22 -6.07 -2.67
CA LEU A 230 -4.19 -4.97 -2.57
C LEU A 230 -5.53 -5.52 -2.09
N ARG A 231 -5.99 -5.01 -0.93
CA ARG A 231 -7.11 -5.61 -0.19
C ARG A 231 -8.48 -5.26 -0.76
N GLY A 232 -8.56 -4.21 -1.58
CA GLY A 232 -9.81 -3.77 -2.18
C GLY A 232 -10.28 -4.62 -3.37
N GLY A 233 -9.48 -5.60 -3.81
CA GLY A 233 -9.82 -6.43 -4.97
C GLY A 233 -9.59 -5.69 -6.30
N ASP A 234 -10.25 -6.15 -7.35
CA ASP A 234 -10.19 -5.56 -8.69
C ASP A 234 -11.43 -4.72 -9.03
N LEU A 235 -11.25 -3.78 -9.96
CA LEU A 235 -12.28 -2.83 -10.38
C LEU A 235 -13.48 -3.53 -11.02
N HIS A 236 -13.28 -4.67 -11.70
CA HIS A 236 -14.40 -5.43 -12.27
C HIS A 236 -15.35 -5.93 -11.17
N GLN A 237 -14.81 -6.55 -10.13
CA GLN A 237 -15.62 -7.02 -9.00
C GLN A 237 -16.28 -5.84 -8.26
N HIS A 238 -15.56 -4.73 -8.10
CA HIS A 238 -16.10 -3.52 -7.47
C HIS A 238 -17.32 -2.96 -8.24
N LEU A 239 -17.23 -2.85 -9.57
CA LEU A 239 -18.33 -2.38 -10.42
C LEU A 239 -19.49 -3.37 -10.45
N LYS A 240 -19.22 -4.67 -10.41
CA LYS A 240 -20.26 -5.70 -10.31
C LYS A 240 -21.06 -5.60 -9.01
N GLU A 241 -20.42 -5.20 -7.90
CA GLU A 241 -21.07 -5.06 -6.59
C GLU A 241 -21.77 -3.72 -6.40
N LYS A 242 -21.17 -2.62 -6.88
CA LYS A 242 -21.66 -1.25 -6.67
C LYS A 242 -22.52 -0.72 -7.82
N GLY A 243 -22.39 -1.30 -9.01
CA GLY A 243 -22.94 -0.76 -10.24
C GLY A 243 -22.17 0.48 -10.71
N ALA A 244 -22.88 1.39 -11.37
CA ALA A 244 -22.32 2.65 -11.88
C ALA A 244 -21.78 3.53 -10.75
N LEU A 245 -20.63 4.15 -10.99
CA LEU A 245 -19.99 5.09 -10.06
C LEU A 245 -20.53 6.52 -10.28
N SER A 246 -20.39 7.37 -9.26
CA SER A 246 -20.62 8.81 -9.44
C SER A 246 -19.59 9.39 -10.43
N PRO A 247 -19.94 10.42 -11.23
CA PRO A 247 -18.97 11.06 -12.12
C PRO A 247 -17.69 11.51 -11.40
N SER A 248 -17.83 12.05 -10.19
CA SER A 248 -16.70 12.49 -9.37
C SER A 248 -15.78 11.33 -8.97
N THR A 249 -16.34 10.21 -8.51
CA THR A 249 -15.56 9.00 -8.20
C THR A 249 -14.92 8.40 -9.45
N ALA A 250 -15.65 8.32 -10.57
CA ALA A 250 -15.13 7.80 -11.84
C ALA A 250 -13.97 8.65 -12.37
N VAL A 251 -14.03 9.98 -12.24
CA VAL A 251 -12.93 10.89 -12.64
C VAL A 251 -11.72 10.73 -11.73
N ASN A 252 -11.90 10.56 -10.42
CA ASN A 252 -10.80 10.28 -9.50
C ASN A 252 -10.10 8.94 -9.84
N PHE A 253 -10.89 7.90 -10.13
CA PHE A 253 -10.36 6.60 -10.54
C PHE A 253 -9.65 6.68 -11.90
N ALA A 254 -10.24 7.41 -12.85
CA ALA A 254 -9.63 7.67 -14.13
C ALA A 254 -8.30 8.43 -14.00
N MET A 255 -8.19 9.35 -13.05
CA MET A 255 -6.96 10.08 -12.75
C MET A 255 -5.86 9.13 -12.27
N ASP A 256 -6.17 8.20 -11.35
CA ASP A 256 -5.21 7.22 -10.86
C ASP A 256 -4.71 6.28 -11.96
N ILE A 257 -5.61 5.78 -12.81
CA ILE A 257 -5.23 4.96 -13.98
C ILE A 257 -4.34 5.78 -14.93
N ALA A 258 -4.72 7.03 -15.23
CA ALA A 258 -3.97 7.89 -16.14
C ALA A 258 -2.57 8.23 -15.60
N ARG A 259 -2.41 8.41 -14.28
CA ARG A 259 -1.10 8.59 -13.64
C ARG A 259 -0.21 7.35 -13.79
N GLY A 260 -0.75 6.18 -13.47
CA GLY A 260 -0.02 4.91 -13.61
C GLY A 260 0.41 4.65 -15.06
N MET A 261 -0.49 4.89 -16.02
CA MET A 261 -0.18 4.71 -17.44
C MET A 261 0.77 5.77 -18.00
N THR A 262 0.67 7.03 -17.54
CA THR A 262 1.63 8.09 -17.90
C THR A 262 3.04 7.71 -17.49
N TYR A 263 3.20 7.14 -16.29
CA TYR A 263 4.48 6.64 -15.82
C TYR A 263 5.03 5.54 -16.75
N LEU A 264 4.25 4.48 -17.00
CA LEU A 264 4.66 3.36 -17.88
C LEU A 264 5.01 3.81 -19.31
N HIS A 265 4.26 4.77 -19.86
CA HIS A 265 4.42 5.25 -21.23
C HIS A 265 5.59 6.22 -21.44
N ASN A 266 6.18 6.71 -20.36
CA ASN A 266 7.30 7.67 -20.37
C ASN A 266 8.62 7.07 -19.85
N GLU A 267 8.63 5.79 -19.47
CA GLU A 267 9.87 5.07 -19.18
C GLU A 267 10.83 5.09 -20.40
N PRO A 268 12.16 5.08 -20.18
CA PRO A 268 13.14 5.12 -21.27
C PRO A 268 12.94 3.99 -22.30
N ASN A 269 12.47 2.84 -21.82
CA ASN A 269 11.91 1.78 -22.66
C ASN A 269 10.39 1.82 -22.48
N VAL A 270 9.69 2.45 -23.43
CA VAL A 270 8.23 2.62 -23.36
C VAL A 270 7.54 1.28 -23.10
N ILE A 271 6.73 1.22 -22.04
CA ILE A 271 5.97 0.04 -21.66
C ILE A 271 4.53 0.22 -22.12
N ILE A 272 4.05 -0.66 -23.00
CA ILE A 272 2.67 -0.66 -23.50
C ILE A 272 1.92 -1.79 -22.80
N HIS A 273 0.89 -1.48 -22.01
CA HIS A 273 0.21 -2.48 -21.17
C HIS A 273 -0.45 -3.61 -22.00
N ARG A 274 -1.22 -3.27 -23.04
CA ARG A 274 -1.91 -4.16 -24.00
C ARG A 274 -3.04 -5.05 -23.48
N ASP A 275 -3.18 -5.21 -22.17
CA ASP A 275 -4.29 -5.91 -21.53
C ASP A 275 -4.87 -5.04 -20.40
N LEU A 276 -4.91 -3.72 -20.60
CA LEU A 276 -5.51 -2.81 -19.65
C LEU A 276 -7.04 -3.07 -19.64
N LYS A 277 -7.54 -3.55 -18.50
CA LYS A 277 -8.95 -3.93 -18.29
C LYS A 277 -9.31 -3.80 -16.80
N PRO A 278 -10.59 -3.75 -16.42
CA PRO A 278 -10.96 -3.55 -15.01
C PRO A 278 -10.42 -4.63 -14.06
N ARG A 279 -10.20 -5.86 -14.52
CA ARG A 279 -9.57 -6.93 -13.71
C ARG A 279 -8.09 -6.67 -13.39
N ASN A 280 -7.41 -5.85 -14.19
CA ASN A 280 -6.00 -5.49 -14.03
C ASN A 280 -5.84 -4.11 -13.37
N VAL A 281 -6.95 -3.51 -12.91
CA VAL A 281 -6.96 -2.28 -12.11
C VAL A 281 -7.44 -2.63 -10.71
N LEU A 282 -6.57 -2.43 -9.72
CA LEU A 282 -6.76 -2.93 -8.37
C LEU A 282 -7.00 -1.79 -7.38
N LEU A 283 -7.86 -2.03 -6.39
CA LEU A 283 -8.19 -1.07 -5.34
C LEU A 283 -7.29 -1.28 -4.13
N VAL A 284 -6.68 -0.20 -3.64
CA VAL A 284 -5.73 -0.26 -2.52
C VAL A 284 -6.38 -0.83 -1.25
N ASN A 285 -7.60 -0.37 -0.95
CA ASN A 285 -8.36 -0.75 0.24
C ASN A 285 -9.86 -0.87 -0.08
N SER A 286 -10.63 -1.40 0.87
CA SER A 286 -12.08 -1.57 0.72
C SER A 286 -12.85 -0.25 0.70
N SER A 287 -12.26 0.87 1.17
CA SER A 287 -12.81 2.21 1.02
C SER A 287 -12.65 2.77 -0.40
N ALA A 288 -11.94 2.05 -1.28
CA ALA A 288 -11.79 2.39 -2.69
C ALA A 288 -11.20 3.79 -2.90
N GLU A 289 -10.23 4.18 -2.06
CA GLU A 289 -9.65 5.53 -2.10
C GLU A 289 -8.73 5.76 -3.30
N HIS A 290 -7.99 4.73 -3.68
CA HIS A 290 -6.98 4.80 -4.74
C HIS A 290 -6.93 3.53 -5.58
N LEU A 291 -6.59 3.70 -6.85
CA LEU A 291 -6.37 2.61 -7.80
C LEU A 291 -4.89 2.44 -8.14
N LYS A 292 -4.51 1.18 -8.42
CA LYS A 292 -3.22 0.82 -8.99
C LYS A 292 -3.39 -0.08 -10.21
N VAL A 293 -2.60 0.18 -11.24
CA VAL A 293 -2.53 -0.66 -12.46
C VAL A 293 -1.60 -1.84 -12.21
N GLY A 294 -2.08 -3.06 -12.47
CA GLY A 294 -1.37 -4.33 -12.29
C GLY A 294 -1.33 -5.18 -13.55
N ASP A 295 -0.67 -6.34 -13.46
CA ASP A 295 -0.57 -7.37 -14.53
C ASP A 295 -0.16 -6.84 -15.92
N PHE A 296 0.79 -5.92 -15.95
CA PHE A 296 1.44 -5.39 -17.16
C PHE A 296 2.76 -6.12 -17.48
N GLY A 297 3.06 -7.21 -16.77
CA GLY A 297 4.34 -7.91 -16.87
C GLY A 297 4.50 -8.81 -18.10
N LEU A 298 3.42 -9.05 -18.85
CA LEU A 298 3.41 -9.78 -20.13
C LEU A 298 3.09 -8.90 -21.34
N SER A 299 3.22 -7.58 -21.16
CA SER A 299 3.20 -6.57 -22.21
C SER A 299 4.31 -6.87 -23.23
N LYS A 300 4.03 -7.77 -24.19
CA LYS A 300 5.03 -8.33 -25.13
C LYS A 300 5.94 -7.21 -25.62
N LEU A 301 7.19 -7.21 -25.17
CA LEU A 301 8.15 -6.22 -25.62
C LEU A 301 8.38 -6.49 -27.11
N ILE A 302 7.59 -5.83 -27.97
CA ILE A 302 7.89 -5.76 -29.38
C ILE A 302 9.12 -4.87 -29.40
N ARG A 303 10.30 -5.50 -29.43
CA ARG A 303 11.41 -4.93 -30.17
C ARG A 303 10.86 -4.76 -31.58
N VAL A 304 10.55 -3.52 -31.94
CA VAL A 304 10.08 -3.13 -33.27
C VAL A 304 11.21 -3.41 -34.25
N GLN A 305 11.37 -4.67 -34.62
CA GLN A 305 12.33 -5.13 -35.62
C GLN A 305 11.68 -6.13 -36.59
N ASN A 306 10.76 -7.01 -36.15
CA ASN A 306 10.16 -8.01 -37.03
C ASN A 306 8.62 -7.98 -37.02
N SER A 307 8.03 -7.93 -38.21
CA SER A 307 6.60 -7.81 -38.51
C SER A 307 5.77 -9.09 -38.36
N HIS A 308 6.32 -10.15 -37.75
CA HIS A 308 5.72 -11.49 -37.78
C HIS A 308 5.47 -12.17 -36.42
N ASP A 309 5.74 -11.50 -35.30
CA ASP A 309 5.40 -12.06 -33.98
C ASP A 309 3.89 -11.89 -33.73
N VAL A 310 3.13 -12.87 -34.22
CA VAL A 310 1.69 -12.98 -34.00
C VAL A 310 1.44 -13.07 -32.50
N TYR A 311 0.85 -12.01 -31.94
CA TYR A 311 0.40 -12.02 -30.57
C TYR A 311 -0.70 -13.08 -30.41
N LYS A 312 -0.37 -14.28 -29.92
CA LYS A 312 -1.40 -15.19 -29.36
C LYS A 312 -1.83 -14.61 -28.01
N MET A 313 -3.05 -14.08 -27.93
CA MET A 313 -3.72 -13.79 -26.65
C MET A 313 -4.06 -15.12 -26.01
N THR A 314 -3.81 -15.25 -24.72
CA THR A 314 -4.27 -16.41 -23.97
C THR A 314 -5.72 -16.25 -23.54
N GLY A 315 -6.60 -17.07 -24.11
CA GLY A 315 -7.71 -17.77 -23.44
C GLY A 315 -8.81 -17.01 -22.67
N GLU A 316 -8.64 -15.75 -22.30
CA GLU A 316 -9.66 -14.99 -21.57
C GLU A 316 -10.56 -14.27 -22.55
N THR A 317 -11.69 -14.91 -22.87
CA THR A 317 -12.72 -14.39 -23.79
C THR A 317 -13.15 -12.96 -23.45
N GLY A 318 -13.09 -12.53 -22.18
CA GLY A 318 -13.49 -11.18 -21.75
C GLY A 318 -12.57 -10.02 -22.16
N SER A 319 -11.26 -10.24 -22.40
CA SER A 319 -10.34 -9.12 -22.71
C SER A 319 -10.64 -8.41 -24.02
N TYR A 320 -11.26 -9.10 -24.99
CA TYR A 320 -11.56 -8.55 -26.32
C TYR A 320 -12.36 -7.24 -26.27
N ARG A 321 -13.21 -7.08 -25.25
CA ARG A 321 -14.11 -5.93 -25.09
C ARG A 321 -13.39 -4.59 -24.92
N TYR A 322 -12.18 -4.61 -24.37
CA TYR A 322 -11.36 -3.41 -24.13
C TYR A 322 -10.28 -3.21 -25.20
N MET A 323 -10.23 -4.09 -26.20
CA MET A 323 -9.17 -4.12 -27.21
C MET A 323 -9.35 -3.02 -28.26
N ALA A 324 -8.26 -2.32 -28.57
CA ALA A 324 -8.26 -1.33 -29.63
C ALA A 324 -8.52 -1.96 -31.03
N PRO A 325 -9.23 -1.28 -31.94
CA PRO A 325 -9.57 -1.79 -33.28
C PRO A 325 -8.37 -2.28 -34.09
N GLU A 326 -7.23 -1.58 -34.01
CA GLU A 326 -6.00 -1.92 -34.71
C GLU A 326 -5.35 -3.18 -34.16
N VAL A 327 -5.45 -3.45 -32.85
CA VAL A 327 -4.94 -4.67 -32.22
C VAL A 327 -5.80 -5.85 -32.66
N PHE A 328 -7.13 -5.69 -32.63
CA PHE A 328 -8.07 -6.70 -33.10
C PHE A 328 -7.88 -7.03 -34.59
N LYS A 329 -7.62 -6.01 -35.41
CA LYS A 329 -7.35 -6.15 -36.86
C LYS A 329 -5.91 -6.54 -37.19
N HIS A 330 -5.08 -6.85 -36.19
CA HIS A 330 -3.67 -7.25 -36.37
C HIS A 330 -2.84 -6.24 -37.18
N LYS A 331 -3.13 -4.94 -37.03
CA LYS A 331 -2.39 -3.84 -37.66
C LYS A 331 -1.24 -3.40 -36.76
N LYS A 332 -0.32 -2.58 -37.30
CA LYS A 332 0.69 -1.89 -36.49
C LYS A 332 0.01 -0.96 -35.49
N TYR A 333 0.56 -0.88 -34.29
CA TYR A 333 0.04 -0.07 -33.19
C TYR A 333 1.16 0.45 -32.31
N ASP A 334 0.84 1.46 -31.49
CA ASP A 334 1.73 2.06 -30.51
C ASP A 334 1.09 2.08 -29.11
N LYS A 335 1.60 2.91 -28.21
CA LYS A 335 1.09 3.03 -26.84
C LYS A 335 -0.35 3.56 -26.74
N LYS A 336 -0.91 4.14 -27.81
CA LYS A 336 -2.29 4.65 -27.86
C LYS A 336 -3.37 3.56 -27.85
N VAL A 337 -2.99 2.28 -27.94
CA VAL A 337 -3.91 1.17 -27.69
C VAL A 337 -4.42 1.16 -26.25
N ASP A 338 -3.57 1.50 -25.29
CA ASP A 338 -3.96 1.54 -23.87
C ASP A 338 -4.91 2.71 -23.59
N VAL A 339 -4.82 3.80 -24.37
CA VAL A 339 -5.74 4.95 -24.28
C VAL A 339 -7.15 4.54 -24.70
N PHE A 340 -7.26 3.69 -25.72
CA PHE A 340 -8.54 3.13 -26.14
C PHE A 340 -9.13 2.24 -25.03
N SER A 341 -8.31 1.36 -24.45
CA SER A 341 -8.74 0.49 -23.35
C SER A 341 -9.18 1.30 -22.12
N PHE A 342 -8.45 2.38 -21.80
CA PHE A 342 -8.82 3.33 -20.76
C PHE A 342 -10.21 3.95 -21.00
N ALA A 343 -10.53 4.35 -22.23
CA ALA A 343 -11.84 4.91 -22.57
C ALA A 343 -12.98 3.91 -22.31
N MET A 344 -12.75 2.62 -22.64
CA MET A 344 -13.70 1.55 -22.38
C MET A 344 -13.90 1.28 -20.88
N ILE A 345 -12.83 1.39 -20.08
CA ILE A 345 -12.92 1.29 -18.61
C ILE A 345 -13.70 2.48 -18.04
N LEU A 346 -13.43 3.70 -18.50
CA LEU A 346 -14.14 4.89 -18.06
C LEU A 346 -15.64 4.83 -18.43
N TYR A 347 -15.98 4.29 -19.60
CA TYR A 347 -17.37 3.97 -19.96
C TYR A 347 -18.01 3.02 -18.94
N GLU A 348 -17.37 1.90 -18.62
CA GLU A 348 -17.89 0.91 -17.67
C GLU A 348 -18.05 1.48 -16.26
N MET A 349 -17.12 2.32 -15.81
CA MET A 349 -17.23 2.99 -14.52
C MET A 349 -18.47 3.88 -14.43
N LEU A 350 -18.86 4.54 -15.53
CA LEU A 350 -19.98 5.47 -15.56
C LEU A 350 -21.33 4.78 -15.81
N GLU A 351 -21.35 3.70 -16.61
CA GLU A 351 -22.58 2.99 -16.95
C GLU A 351 -22.86 1.80 -16.01
N GLY A 352 -21.86 1.33 -15.28
CA GLY A 352 -21.94 0.15 -14.41
C GLY A 352 -21.93 -1.20 -15.14
N ASP A 353 -22.19 -1.20 -16.44
CA ASP A 353 -22.16 -2.37 -17.30
C ASP A 353 -20.93 -2.36 -18.22
N ALA A 354 -20.38 -3.55 -18.49
CA ALA A 354 -19.29 -3.70 -19.44
C ALA A 354 -19.68 -3.19 -20.84
N PRO A 355 -18.74 -2.63 -21.64
CA PRO A 355 -19.04 -2.09 -22.96
C PRO A 355 -19.68 -3.14 -23.87
N MET A 356 -20.86 -2.87 -24.44
CA MET A 356 -21.60 -3.85 -25.25
C MET A 356 -21.96 -5.15 -24.50
N SER A 357 -22.40 -5.04 -23.23
CA SER A 357 -22.73 -6.17 -22.35
C SER A 357 -23.78 -7.15 -22.91
N ASN A 358 -24.54 -6.74 -23.91
CA ASN A 358 -25.56 -7.54 -24.58
C ASN A 358 -25.03 -8.55 -25.61
N CYS A 359 -23.72 -8.56 -25.89
CA CYS A 359 -23.11 -9.49 -26.83
C CYS A 359 -21.80 -10.08 -26.29
N GLU A 360 -21.40 -11.21 -26.88
CA GLU A 360 -20.14 -11.87 -26.53
C GLU A 360 -18.94 -10.96 -26.79
N ALA A 361 -17.90 -11.10 -25.98
CA ALA A 361 -16.79 -10.14 -25.98
C ALA A 361 -16.03 -10.05 -27.31
N TYR A 362 -15.95 -11.15 -28.07
CA TYR A 362 -15.39 -11.14 -29.41
C TYR A 362 -16.27 -10.38 -30.41
N GLU A 363 -17.59 -10.55 -30.33
CA GLU A 363 -18.55 -9.85 -31.20
C GLU A 363 -18.57 -8.35 -30.88
N ALA A 364 -18.51 -7.99 -29.60
CA ALA A 364 -18.34 -6.60 -29.16
C ALA A 364 -17.10 -5.96 -29.77
N ALA A 365 -15.95 -6.64 -29.71
CA ALA A 365 -14.70 -6.16 -30.28
C ALA A 365 -14.80 -5.99 -31.81
N LYS A 366 -15.42 -6.94 -32.50
CA LYS A 366 -15.67 -6.85 -33.95
C LYS A 366 -16.55 -5.64 -34.29
N TYR A 367 -17.67 -5.47 -33.58
CA TYR A 367 -18.61 -4.36 -33.80
C TYR A 367 -17.93 -3.00 -33.62
N VAL A 368 -17.11 -2.87 -32.57
CA VAL A 368 -16.28 -1.70 -32.29
C VAL A 368 -15.21 -1.48 -33.36
N ALA A 369 -14.58 -2.56 -33.82
CA ALA A 369 -13.58 -2.50 -34.88
C ALA A 369 -14.18 -2.02 -36.21
N ASP A 370 -15.46 -2.28 -36.46
CA ASP A 370 -16.21 -1.80 -37.62
C ASP A 370 -16.66 -0.33 -37.51
N GLY A 371 -16.31 0.35 -36.41
CA GLY A 371 -16.48 1.80 -36.25
C GLY A 371 -17.59 2.20 -35.29
N HIS A 372 -18.36 1.25 -34.78
CA HIS A 372 -19.43 1.52 -33.80
C HIS A 372 -18.84 1.79 -32.41
N ARG A 373 -19.58 2.51 -31.57
CA ARG A 373 -19.19 2.81 -30.18
C ARG A 373 -20.35 2.58 -29.22
N PRO A 374 -20.07 2.21 -27.96
CA PRO A 374 -21.09 2.15 -26.92
C PRO A 374 -21.80 3.49 -26.74
N THR A 375 -23.11 3.44 -26.47
CA THR A 375 -23.92 4.64 -26.18
C THR A 375 -24.01 4.85 -24.68
N PHE A 376 -23.81 6.09 -24.22
CA PHE A 376 -24.05 6.50 -22.83
C PHE A 376 -25.55 6.64 -22.55
N ARG A 377 -26.03 6.03 -21.46
CA ARG A 377 -27.41 6.12 -20.97
C ARG A 377 -27.50 7.01 -19.73
N ALA A 378 -26.41 7.16 -18.97
CA ALA A 378 -26.38 7.93 -17.74
C ALA A 378 -26.67 9.42 -17.98
N LYS A 379 -27.65 9.97 -17.25
CA LYS A 379 -28.07 11.39 -17.35
C LYS A 379 -27.11 12.38 -16.69
N GLY A 380 -26.12 11.91 -15.92
CA GLY A 380 -25.15 12.72 -15.17
C GLY A 380 -23.83 12.98 -15.91
N PHE A 381 -23.75 12.64 -17.19
CA PHE A 381 -22.54 12.73 -17.97
C PHE A 381 -22.35 14.15 -18.53
N ILE A 382 -21.33 14.86 -18.04
CA ILE A 382 -21.02 16.21 -18.53
C ILE A 382 -20.42 16.16 -19.95
N PRO A 383 -20.70 17.16 -20.81
CA PRO A 383 -20.20 17.18 -22.19
C PRO A 383 -18.68 17.07 -22.31
N GLU A 384 -17.93 17.65 -21.38
CA GLU A 384 -16.47 17.66 -21.38
C GLU A 384 -15.88 16.26 -21.19
N LEU A 385 -16.51 15.45 -20.33
CA LEU A 385 -16.12 14.07 -20.10
C LEU A 385 -16.51 13.18 -21.29
N LYS A 386 -17.64 13.46 -21.93
CA LYS A 386 -18.02 12.84 -23.20
C LYS A 386 -16.99 13.05 -24.29
N GLU A 387 -16.63 14.31 -24.50
CA GLU A 387 -15.66 14.68 -25.52
C GLU A 387 -14.30 14.01 -25.26
N LEU A 388 -13.90 13.90 -23.98
CA LEU A 388 -12.67 13.20 -23.61
C LEU A 388 -12.75 11.70 -23.98
N VAL A 389 -13.82 11.01 -23.60
CA VAL A 389 -14.00 9.59 -23.96
C VAL A 389 -14.05 9.43 -25.48
N ASP A 390 -14.75 10.31 -26.19
CA ASP A 390 -14.89 10.31 -27.64
C ASP A 390 -13.56 10.43 -28.38
N GLN A 391 -12.65 11.25 -27.85
CA GLN A 391 -11.29 11.34 -28.39
C GLN A 391 -10.43 10.13 -28.00
N CYS A 392 -10.54 9.62 -26.77
CA CYS A 392 -9.74 8.49 -26.31
C CYS A 392 -10.04 7.18 -27.07
N TRP A 393 -11.29 6.94 -27.49
CA TRP A 393 -11.66 5.78 -28.29
C TRP A 393 -11.79 6.04 -29.79
N ALA A 394 -11.17 7.12 -30.30
CA ALA A 394 -11.18 7.43 -31.72
C ALA A 394 -10.68 6.25 -32.58
N GLY A 395 -11.29 6.06 -33.75
CA GLY A 395 -10.91 4.98 -34.68
C GLY A 395 -9.48 5.13 -35.20
N ASP A 396 -9.04 6.36 -35.45
CA ASP A 396 -7.66 6.69 -35.75
C ASP A 396 -6.87 6.91 -34.45
N MET A 397 -5.82 6.11 -34.24
CA MET A 397 -4.96 6.19 -33.05
C MET A 397 -4.24 7.54 -32.90
N ASN A 398 -4.02 8.26 -34.02
CA ASN A 398 -3.34 9.55 -33.99
C ASN A 398 -4.21 10.66 -33.39
N GLN A 399 -5.53 10.49 -33.42
CA GLN A 399 -6.48 11.42 -32.80
C GLN A 399 -6.61 11.23 -31.28
N ARG A 400 -6.12 10.10 -30.76
CA ARG A 400 -6.20 9.79 -29.33
C ARG A 400 -5.17 10.63 -28.57
N PRO A 401 -5.55 11.29 -27.46
CA PRO A 401 -4.59 12.02 -26.63
C PRO A 401 -3.60 11.06 -25.95
N SER A 402 -2.48 11.60 -25.48
CA SER A 402 -1.59 10.93 -24.53
C SER A 402 -2.20 10.90 -23.12
N PHE A 403 -1.77 9.97 -22.27
CA PHE A 403 -2.22 9.96 -20.87
C PHE A 403 -1.89 11.25 -20.11
N LEU A 404 -0.81 11.94 -20.47
CA LEU A 404 -0.48 13.25 -19.89
C LEU A 404 -1.51 14.33 -20.25
N GLU A 405 -2.01 14.34 -21.49
CA GLU A 405 -3.07 15.24 -21.92
C GLU A 405 -4.42 14.86 -21.29
N ILE A 406 -4.70 13.56 -21.15
CA ILE A 406 -5.88 13.05 -20.44
C ILE A 406 -5.89 13.55 -18.99
N MET A 407 -4.76 13.43 -18.26
CA MET A 407 -4.65 13.94 -16.89
C MET A 407 -5.02 15.43 -16.80
N LYS A 408 -4.43 16.27 -17.65
CA LYS A 408 -4.73 17.71 -17.68
C LYS A 408 -6.20 18.02 -17.96
N ARG A 409 -6.87 17.19 -18.76
CA ARG A 409 -8.31 17.34 -19.04
C ARG A 409 -9.17 16.86 -17.86
N LEU A 410 -8.81 15.74 -17.23
CA LEU A 410 -9.49 15.24 -16.05
C LEU A 410 -9.39 16.20 -14.85
N GLU A 411 -8.25 16.88 -14.68
CA GLU A 411 -8.07 17.92 -13.66
C GLU A 411 -9.10 19.05 -13.83
N LYS A 412 -9.25 19.56 -15.06
CA LYS A 412 -10.26 20.59 -15.38
C LYS A 412 -11.69 20.09 -15.19
N ILE A 413 -11.96 18.85 -15.57
CA ILE A 413 -13.29 18.24 -15.38
C ILE A 413 -13.63 18.13 -13.89
N MET A 414 -12.65 17.77 -13.05
CA MET A 414 -12.83 17.66 -11.61
C MET A 414 -13.20 19.00 -10.95
N GLU A 415 -12.72 20.13 -11.49
CA GLU A 415 -13.11 21.48 -11.02
C GLU A 415 -14.58 21.83 -11.33
N ILE A 416 -15.17 21.21 -12.36
CA ILE A 416 -16.54 21.45 -12.81
C ILE A 416 -17.54 20.57 -12.04
N LEU A 417 -17.10 19.40 -11.60
CA LEU A 417 -17.96 18.43 -10.93
C LEU A 417 -18.29 18.87 -9.49
N PRO A 418 -19.53 18.66 -9.03
CA PRO A 418 -19.88 18.93 -7.64
C PRO A 418 -19.03 18.04 -6.70
N PRO A 419 -18.54 18.59 -5.57
CA PRO A 419 -17.83 17.79 -4.59
C PRO A 419 -18.76 16.69 -4.07
N ASP A 420 -18.24 15.46 -3.97
CA ASP A 420 -18.94 14.35 -3.31
C ASP A 420 -19.08 14.73 -1.82
N ASN A 421 -20.25 15.27 -1.44
CA ASN A 421 -20.56 15.67 -0.07
C ASN A 421 -20.70 14.42 0.83
N HIS A 422 -19.57 13.90 1.33
CA HIS A 422 -19.56 12.87 2.38
C HIS A 422 -19.62 13.45 3.82
N TRP A 423 -19.85 14.77 3.98
CA TRP A 423 -19.85 15.44 5.31
C TRP A 423 -21.24 15.75 5.89
N ASN A 424 -22.30 15.02 5.54
CA ASN A 424 -23.60 15.15 6.22
C ASN A 424 -23.66 14.40 7.56
N ILE A 425 -22.65 14.57 8.43
CA ILE A 425 -22.65 14.00 9.80
C ILE A 425 -23.06 15.05 10.86
N PHE A 426 -23.19 16.33 10.49
CA PHE A 426 -23.54 17.40 11.45
C PHE A 426 -24.65 18.34 11.00
N THR A 427 -25.65 17.84 10.29
CA THR A 427 -26.91 18.58 10.11
C THR A 427 -28.10 17.69 10.46
N SER A 428 -28.36 17.59 11.76
CA SER A 428 -29.68 17.37 12.36
C SER A 428 -29.61 17.80 13.82
#